data_AF-A0A370DX28-F1
#
_entry.id   AF-A0A370DX28-F1
#
_cell.length_a   1.000
_cell.length_b   1.000
_cell.length_c   1.000
_cell.angle_alpha   90.00
_cell.angle_beta   90.00
_cell.angle_gamma   90.00
#
_symmetry.space_group_name_H-M   'P 1'
#
loop_
_entity.id
_entity.type
_entity.pdbx_description
1 polymer ?
#
loop_
_entity_poly.entity_id
_entity_poly.type
_entity_poly.pdbx_seq_one_letter_code
_entity_poly.pdbx_strand_id
1 'polypeptide(L)' 'MRKGIMILDEYSVKSFPAKQISHAKIRDFKGLENEAIILVDLPPPSRKDGDIAAHYVAMSRARAVLSLVYRSTR' A
#
# COMPACT_ATOMS: atom_id res chain seq x y z
N MET A 1 11.13 -12.13 -12.12
CA MET A 1 11.22 -11.55 -10.76
C MET A 1 12.31 -10.48 -10.75
N ARG A 2 12.00 -9.24 -10.33
CA ARG A 2 13.02 -8.22 -10.05
C ARG A 2 13.69 -8.57 -8.71
N LYS A 3 15.01 -8.76 -8.68
CA LYS A 3 15.75 -9.01 -7.44
C LYS A 3 15.52 -7.82 -6.49
N GLY A 4 14.86 -8.04 -5.35
CA GLY A 4 14.60 -7.01 -4.34
C GLY A 4 13.14 -6.60 -4.13
N ILE A 5 12.19 -7.14 -4.91
CA ILE A 5 10.75 -7.01 -4.64
C ILE A 5 10.19 -8.36 -4.21
N MET A 6 9.57 -8.37 -3.03
CA MET A 6 8.89 -9.53 -2.45
C MET A 6 7.38 -9.30 -2.51
N ILE A 7 6.64 -10.26 -3.07
CA ILE A 7 5.17 -10.22 -3.04
C ILE A 7 4.73 -10.61 -1.62
N LEU A 8 3.88 -9.81 -0.98
CA LEU A 8 3.27 -10.22 0.29
C LEU A 8 2.11 -11.16 -0.01
N ASP A 9 2.25 -12.40 0.45
CA ASP A 9 1.20 -13.39 0.58
C ASP A 9 1.02 -13.80 2.04
N GLU A 10 0.09 -14.71 2.32
CA GLU A 10 -0.21 -15.19 3.68
C GLU A 10 1.01 -15.80 4.40
N TYR A 11 1.96 -16.37 3.65
CA TYR A 11 3.17 -16.97 4.22
C TYR A 11 4.23 -15.91 4.55
N SER A 12 4.28 -14.84 3.76
CA SER A 12 5.24 -13.73 3.87
C SER A 12 5.05 -12.90 5.15
N VAL A 13 3.84 -12.91 5.73
CA VAL A 13 3.48 -12.16 6.95
C VAL A 13 4.34 -12.57 8.16
N LYS A 14 4.79 -13.82 8.23
CA LYS A 14 5.60 -14.34 9.35
C LYS A 14 6.95 -13.63 9.49
N SER A 15 7.45 -13.05 8.42
CA SER A 15 8.74 -12.34 8.37
C SER A 15 8.58 -10.83 8.17
N PHE A 16 7.40 -10.29 8.46
CA PHE A 16 7.10 -8.87 8.29
C PHE A 16 7.58 -8.04 9.49
N PRO A 17 8.19 -6.85 9.29
CA PRO A 17 8.51 -6.23 8.02
C PRO A 17 9.70 -6.91 7.32
N ALA A 18 9.56 -7.14 6.01
CA ALA A 18 10.59 -7.80 5.22
C ALA A 18 11.80 -6.88 5.00
N LYS A 19 12.99 -7.47 4.84
CA LYS A 19 14.21 -6.73 4.46
C LYS A 19 14.18 -6.23 3.01
N GLN A 20 13.29 -6.78 2.18
CA GLN A 20 13.10 -6.40 0.78
C GLN A 20 11.89 -5.49 0.62
N ILE A 21 11.75 -4.87 -0.56
CA ILE A 21 10.57 -4.06 -0.87
C ILE A 21 9.36 -5.00 -0.98
N SER A 22 8.42 -4.84 -0.06
CA SER A 22 7.17 -5.58 -0.05
C SER A 22 6.16 -4.98 -1.05
N HIS A 23 5.50 -5.84 -1.83
CA HIS A 23 4.48 -5.44 -2.80
C HIS A 23 3.18 -6.24 -2.58
N ALA A 24 2.06 -5.54 -2.45
CA ALA A 24 0.74 -6.14 -2.31
C ALA A 24 -0.35 -5.21 -2.86
N LYS A 25 -1.55 -5.73 -3.08
CA LYS A 25 -2.73 -4.88 -3.27
C LYS A 25 -3.12 -4.28 -1.92
N ILE A 26 -3.68 -3.07 -1.94
CA ILE A 26 -4.07 -2.36 -0.71
C ILE A 26 -4.98 -3.16 0.22
N ARG A 27 -5.89 -3.96 -0.35
CA ARG A 27 -6.81 -4.83 0.41
C ARG A 27 -6.09 -5.96 1.18
N ASP A 28 -4.96 -6.41 0.65
CA ASP A 28 -4.14 -7.49 1.21
C ASP A 28 -3.10 -6.94 2.22
N PHE A 29 -3.04 -5.61 2.38
CA PHE A 29 -2.13 -4.91 3.28
C PHE A 29 -2.76 -4.58 4.65
N LYS A 30 -3.93 -5.16 4.96
CA LYS A 30 -4.66 -4.87 6.20
C LYS A 30 -3.87 -5.37 7.42
N GLY A 31 -3.66 -4.49 8.40
CA GLY A 31 -2.93 -4.82 9.64
C GLY A 31 -1.41 -4.90 9.49
N LEU A 32 -0.87 -4.62 8.29
CA LEU A 32 0.57 -4.56 8.05
C LEU A 32 0.99 -3.09 8.03
N GLU A 33 1.82 -2.68 8.99
CA GLU A 33 2.30 -1.30 9.10
C GLU A 33 3.77 -1.19 8.68
N ASN A 34 4.13 -0.15 7.93
CA ASN A 34 5.49 0.07 7.46
C ASN A 34 5.93 1.51 7.70
N GLU A 35 7.23 1.71 7.90
CA GLU A 35 7.81 3.06 8.05
C GLU A 35 7.52 3.94 6.84
N ALA A 36 7.69 3.39 5.63
CA ALA A 36 7.41 4.07 4.38
C ALA A 36 6.48 3.23 3.49
N ILE A 37 5.47 3.89 2.92
CA ILE A 37 4.57 3.31 1.92
C ILE A 37 4.54 4.18 0.67
N ILE A 38 4.66 3.54 -0.49
CA ILE A 38 4.36 4.13 -1.79
C ILE A 38 3.10 3.43 -2.32
N LEU A 39 2.00 4.17 -2.40
CA LEU A 39 0.77 3.67 -2.99
C LEU A 39 0.58 4.28 -4.37
N VAL A 40 0.38 3.43 -5.36
CA VAL A 40 0.20 3.80 -6.75
C VAL A 40 -1.20 3.40 -7.24
N ASP A 41 -1.63 3.99 -8.35
CA ASP A 41 -2.84 3.64 -9.08
C ASP A 41 -4.15 3.77 -8.29
N LEU A 42 -4.13 4.52 -7.18
CA LEU A 42 -5.35 4.92 -6.49
C LEU A 42 -6.00 6.10 -7.24
N PRO A 43 -7.33 6.12 -7.46
CA PRO A 43 -8.01 7.32 -7.92
C PRO A 43 -7.80 8.48 -6.92
N PRO A 44 -7.78 9.74 -7.37
CA PRO A 44 -7.81 10.88 -6.46
C PRO A 44 -9.03 10.83 -5.53
N PRO A 45 -8.92 11.28 -4.28
CA PRO A 45 -10.06 11.28 -3.37
C PRO A 45 -11.15 12.21 -3.92
N SER A 46 -12.36 11.67 -4.09
CA SER A 46 -13.53 12.39 -4.60
C SER A 46 -14.61 12.40 -3.52
N ARG A 47 -15.37 13.50 -3.41
CA ARG A 47 -16.51 13.56 -2.48
C ARG A 47 -17.69 12.68 -2.92
N LYS A 48 -17.67 12.20 -4.16
CA LYS A 48 -18.78 11.44 -4.78
C LYS A 48 -18.54 9.94 -4.76
N ASP A 49 -17.28 9.50 -4.70
CA ASP A 49 -16.92 8.09 -4.83
C ASP A 49 -16.41 7.54 -3.49
N GLY A 50 -16.93 6.39 -3.10
CA GLY A 50 -16.69 5.72 -1.80
C GLY A 50 -15.27 5.20 -1.55
N ASP A 51 -14.27 5.68 -2.29
CA ASP A 51 -12.88 5.22 -2.20
C ASP A 51 -12.07 5.89 -1.07
N ILE A 52 -12.77 6.64 -0.20
CA ILE A 52 -12.20 7.20 1.05
C ILE A 52 -11.66 6.07 1.94
N ALA A 53 -12.29 4.90 1.93
CA ALA A 53 -11.83 3.75 2.71
C ALA A 53 -10.41 3.31 2.30
N ALA A 54 -10.11 3.25 1.01
CA ALA A 54 -8.79 2.89 0.51
C ALA A 54 -7.74 3.95 0.90
N HIS A 55 -8.09 5.24 0.79
CA HIS A 55 -7.22 6.32 1.26
C HIS A 55 -6.95 6.23 2.77
N TYR A 56 -7.98 5.95 3.56
CA TYR A 56 -7.85 5.79 5.01
C TYR A 56 -6.97 4.59 5.37
N VAL A 57 -7.15 3.46 4.69
CA VAL A 57 -6.25 2.31 4.85
C VAL A 57 -4.81 2.75 4.56
N ALA A 58 -4.53 3.36 3.42
CA ALA A 58 -3.18 3.82 3.05
C ALA A 58 -2.54 4.70 4.14
N MET A 59 -3.29 5.69 4.64
CA MET A 59 -2.85 6.58 5.72
C MET A 59 -2.56 5.82 7.01
N SER A 60 -3.43 4.88 7.39
CA SER A 60 -3.27 4.11 8.63
C SER A 60 -2.15 3.08 8.61
N ARG A 61 -1.60 2.74 7.44
CA ARG A 61 -0.55 1.73 7.29
C ARG A 61 0.86 2.33 7.28
N ALA A 62 1.00 3.63 6.99
CA ALA A 62 2.29 4.32 6.94
C ALA A 62 2.61 4.94 8.31
N ARG A 63 3.74 4.56 8.91
CA ARG A 63 4.15 5.06 10.24
C ARG A 63 4.90 6.39 10.17
N ALA A 64 5.74 6.59 9.16
CA ALA A 64 6.55 7.81 9.01
C ALA A 64 6.28 8.56 7.70
N VAL A 65 6.22 7.85 6.57
CA VAL A 65 6.09 8.47 5.24
C VAL A 65 5.06 7.75 4.38
N LEU A 66 4.12 8.51 3.82
CA LEU A 66 3.20 8.06 2.78
C LEU A 66 3.45 8.85 1.49
N SER A 67 3.73 8.15 0.40
CA SER A 67 3.75 8.73 -0.95
C SER A 67 2.58 8.18 -1.76
N LEU A 68 1.75 9.08 -2.29
CA LEU A 68 0.59 8.75 -3.14
C LEU A 68 0.87 9.16 -4.58
N VAL A 69 0.76 8.20 -5.50
CA VAL A 69 0.83 8.44 -6.94
C VAL A 69 -0.52 8.07 -7.55
N TYR A 70 -1.34 9.09 -7.81
CA TYR A 70 -2.68 8.89 -8.33
C TYR A 70 -2.68 8.48 -9.79
N ARG A 71 -3.68 7.67 -10.17
CA ARG A 71 -3.94 7.35 -11.57
C ARG A 71 -4.52 8.56 -12.29
N SER A 72 -3.89 9.00 -13.38
CA SER A 72 -4.45 10.06 -14.23
C SER A 72 -5.71 9.55 -14.95
N THR A 73 -6.78 10.35 -14.92
CA THR A 73 -8.09 10.03 -15.53
C THR A 73 -8.26 10.61 -16.93
N ARG A 74 -7.18 10.73 -17.72
CA ARG A 74 -7.30 11.13 -19.13
C ARG A 74 -8.03 10.09 -19.97
#